data_AF-A0A356W4J9-F1
#
_entry.id   AF-A0A356W4J9-F1
#
_cell.length_a   1.000
_cell.length_b   1.000
_cell.length_c   1.000
_cell.angle_alpha   90.00
_cell.angle_beta   90.00
_cell.angle_gamma   90.00
#
_symmetry.space_group_name_H-M   'P 1'
#
loop_
_entity.id
_entity.type
_entity.pdbx_description
1 polymer ?
#
loop_
_entity_poly.entity_id
_entity_poly.type
_entity_poly.pdbx_seq_one_letter_code
_entity_poly.pdbx_strand_id
1 'polypeptide(L)' 'IDFADIITGNIMLPLCALLLAVFAGWILSREMLTSELGEGTIMNLWRFMCRWVVPPALAFILVLGTLTKLGVI' A
#
# COMPACT_ATOMS: atom_id res chain seq x y z
N ILE A 1 0.89 27.06 5.86
CA ILE A 1 0.38 25.84 6.55
C ILE A 1 -0.20 24.90 5.49
N ASP A 2 -0.92 25.45 4.50
CA ASP A 2 -1.52 24.73 3.37
C ASP A 2 -0.52 23.91 2.52
N PHE A 3 0.68 24.43 2.26
CA PHE A 3 1.68 23.69 1.48
C PHE A 3 2.22 22.46 2.21
N ALA A 4 2.41 22.56 3.53
CA ALA A 4 2.84 21.45 4.35
C ALA A 4 1.74 20.39 4.49
N ASP A 5 0.47 20.80 4.58
CA ASP A 5 -0.67 19.87 4.58
C ASP A 5 -0.87 19.16 3.24
N ILE A 6 -0.59 19.84 2.12
CA ILE A 6 -0.63 19.21 0.79
C ILE A 6 0.42 18.11 0.68
N ILE A 7 1.66 18.40 1.09
CA ILE A 7 2.77 17.45 1.04
C ILE A 7 2.55 16.30 2.03
N THR A 8 2.33 16.62 3.30
CA THR A 8 2.28 15.62 4.38
C THR A 8 0.97 14.83 4.36
N GLY A 9 -0.17 15.51 4.24
CA GLY A 9 -1.48 14.88 4.32
C GLY A 9 -1.89 14.12 3.06
N ASN A 10 -1.54 14.61 1.88
CA ASN A 10 -2.08 14.06 0.62
C ASN A 10 -1.08 13.29 -0.22
N ILE A 11 0.23 13.55 -0.06
CA ILE A 11 1.27 12.85 -0.82
C ILE A 11 1.99 11.86 0.10
N MET A 12 2.46 12.31 1.26
CA MET A 12 3.26 11.49 2.17
C MET A 12 2.48 10.28 2.72
N LEU A 13 1.20 10.46 3.05
CA LEU A 13 0.33 9.38 3.55
C LEU A 13 0.16 8.22 2.54
N PRO A 14 -0.34 8.45 1.31
CA PRO A 14 -0.46 7.38 0.33
C PRO A 14 0.91 6.88 -0.17
N LEU A 15 1.94 7.72 -0.18
CA LEU A 15 3.31 7.30 -0.49
C LEU A 15 3.85 6.31 0.55
N CYS A 16 3.70 6.63 1.84
CA CYS A 16 4.04 5.73 2.94
C CYS A 16 3.26 4.43 2.86
N ALA A 17 1.96 4.47 2.57
CA ALA A 17 1.15 3.28 2.40
C ALA A 17 1.63 2.42 1.21
N LEU A 18 2.01 3.04 0.09
CA LEU A 18 2.54 2.35 -1.09
C LEU A 18 3.88 1.66 -0.79
N LEU A 19 4.79 2.35 -0.11
CA LEU A 19 6.05 1.78 0.38
C LEU A 19 5.80 0.59 1.33
N LEU A 20 4.86 0.74 2.27
CA LEU A 20 4.49 -0.31 3.21
C LEU A 20 3.90 -1.54 2.50
N ALA A 21 3.05 -1.33 1.48
CA ALA A 21 2.46 -2.41 0.70
C ALA A 21 3.51 -3.16 -0.14
N VAL A 22 4.46 -2.44 -0.74
CA VAL A 22 5.58 -3.06 -1.46
C VAL A 22 6.44 -3.87 -0.48
N PHE A 23 6.74 -3.32 0.69
CA PHE A 23 7.49 -4.03 1.72
C PHE A 23 6.75 -5.29 2.21
N ALA A 24 5.46 -5.17 2.54
CA ALA A 24 4.64 -6.28 3.01
C ALA A 24 4.42 -7.36 1.92
N GLY A 25 4.27 -6.97 0.66
CA GLY A 25 4.03 -7.89 -0.46
C GLY A 25 5.28 -8.56 -1.03
N TRP A 26 6.46 -7.93 -0.95
CA TRP A 26 7.70 -8.43 -1.53
C TRP A 26 8.78 -8.81 -0.52
N ILE A 27 8.96 -8.05 0.57
CA ILE A 27 10.02 -8.32 1.56
C ILE A 27 9.57 -9.30 2.65
N LEU A 28 8.29 -9.32 3.03
CA LEU A 28 7.84 -10.18 4.12
C LEU A 28 8.01 -11.66 3.77
N SER A 29 8.96 -12.32 4.45
CA SER A 29 9.32 -13.73 4.24
C SER A 29 8.22 -14.66 4.72
N ARG A 30 8.00 -15.73 3.96
CA ARG A 30 6.99 -16.77 4.23
C ARG A 30 7.22 -17.42 5.60
N GLU A 31 8.48 -17.63 5.97
CA GLU A 31 8.91 -18.28 7.22
C GLU A 31 8.43 -17.54 8.47
N MET A 32 8.51 -16.20 8.47
CA MET A 32 8.11 -15.37 9.61
C MET A 32 6.60 -15.44 9.88
N LEU A 33 5.80 -15.61 8.83
CA LEU A 33 4.35 -15.67 8.96
C LEU A 33 3.87 -17.11 9.25
N THR A 34 4.53 -18.12 8.67
CA THR A 34 4.19 -19.53 8.94
C THR A 34 4.52 -19.97 10.36
N SER A 35 5.53 -19.36 11.01
CA SER A 35 5.85 -19.67 12.41
C SER A 35 4.84 -19.10 13.41
N GLU A 36 4.18 -18.00 13.07
CA GLU A 36 3.26 -17.27 13.98
C GLU A 36 1.78 -17.60 13.74
N LEU A 37 1.36 -17.82 12.50
CA LEU A 37 -0.06 -17.98 12.12
C LEU A 37 -0.43 -19.41 11.69
N GLY A 38 0.55 -20.31 11.58
CA GLY A 38 0.36 -21.70 11.14
C GLY A 38 0.27 -21.85 9.62
N GLU A 39 0.58 -23.06 9.13
CA GLU A 39 0.51 -23.37 7.70
C GLU A 39 -0.94 -23.40 7.20
N GLY A 40 -1.23 -22.65 6.13
CA GLY A 40 -2.57 -22.65 5.55
C GLY A 40 -2.69 -21.92 4.23
N THR A 41 -3.65 -22.36 3.41
CA THR A 41 -4.04 -21.75 2.12
C THR A 41 -4.41 -20.27 2.27
N ILE A 42 -4.92 -19.86 3.44
CA ILE A 42 -5.21 -18.47 3.82
C ILE A 42 -3.96 -17.57 3.70
N MET A 43 -2.79 -18.08 4.10
CA MET A 43 -1.53 -17.33 4.05
C MET A 43 -1.15 -17.01 2.61
N ASN A 44 -1.31 -18.00 1.75
CA ASN A 44 -0.95 -17.88 0.34
C ASN A 44 -1.91 -16.93 -0.39
N LEU A 45 -3.20 -16.98 -0.06
CA LEU A 45 -4.22 -16.09 -0.59
C LEU A 45 -4.00 -14.64 -0.10
N TRP A 46 -3.73 -14.44 1.19
CA TRP A 46 -3.41 -13.12 1.75
C TRP A 46 -2.19 -12.49 1.07
N ARG A 47 -1.11 -13.25 0.87
CA ARG A 47 0.07 -12.75 0.14
C ARG A 47 -0.25 -12.42 -1.32
N PHE A 48 -1.08 -13.23 -1.97
CA PHE A 48 -1.51 -12.95 -3.34
C PHE A 48 -2.27 -11.63 -3.41
N MET A 49 -3.17 -11.37 -2.45
CA MET A 49 -3.90 -10.10 -2.35
C MET A 49 -2.95 -8.93 -2.06
N CYS A 50 -2.03 -9.07 -1.11
CA CYS A 50 -1.05 -8.02 -0.77
C CYS A 50 -0.08 -7.70 -1.91
N ARG A 51 0.18 -8.65 -2.82
CA ARG A 51 1.10 -8.43 -3.96
C ARG A 51 0.40 -7.98 -5.24
N TRP A 52 -0.85 -8.39 -5.46
CA TRP A 52 -1.58 -8.09 -6.70
C TRP A 52 -2.70 -7.06 -6.56
N VAL A 53 -3.34 -6.96 -5.39
CA VAL A 53 -4.52 -6.08 -5.19
C VAL A 53 -4.12 -4.77 -4.52
N VAL A 54 -3.31 -4.85 -3.46
CA VAL A 54 -2.94 -3.68 -2.65
C VAL A 54 -2.07 -2.67 -3.41
N PRO A 55 -1.01 -3.07 -4.17
CA PRO A 55 -0.16 -2.11 -4.87
C PRO A 55 -0.89 -1.28 -5.95
N PRO A 56 -1.71 -1.87 -6.85
CA PRO A 56 -2.45 -1.07 -7.83
C PRO A 56 -3.54 -0.22 -7.19
N ALA A 57 -4.19 -0.67 -6.10
CA ALA A 57 -5.16 0.16 -5.39
C ALA A 57 -4.52 1.43 -4.80
N LEU A 58 -3.34 1.29 -4.18
CA LEU A 58 -2.60 2.42 -3.63
C LEU A 58 -2.02 3.34 -4.70
N ALA A 59 -1.54 2.77 -5.81
CA ALA A 59 -1.13 3.55 -6.97
C ALA A 59 -2.31 4.36 -7.54
N PHE A 60 -3.51 3.75 -7.63
CA PHE A 60 -4.73 4.43 -8.04
C PHE A 60 -5.10 5.56 -7.08
N ILE A 61 -5.05 5.33 -5.77
CA ILE A 61 -5.36 6.36 -4.76
C ILE A 61 -4.37 7.52 -4.85
N LEU A 62 -3.08 7.24 -5.07
CA LEU A 62 -2.06 8.27 -5.21
C LEU A 62 -2.25 9.09 -6.50
N VAL A 63 -2.51 8.45 -7.63
CA VAL A 63 -2.73 9.14 -8.92
C VAL A 63 -4.06 9.89 -8.94
N LEU A 64 -5.18 9.24 -8.58
CA LEU A 64 -6.48 9.91 -8.54
C LEU A 64 -6.49 11.00 -7.49
N GLY A 65 -6.06 10.71 -6.26
CA GLY A 65 -6.08 11.69 -5.16
C GLY A 65 -5.25 12.94 -5.47
N THR A 66 -4.10 12.80 -6.13
CA THR A 66 -3.31 13.96 -6.57
C THR A 66 -3.98 14.72 -7.71
N LEU A 67 -4.56 14.04 -8.70
CA LEU A 67 -5.25 14.67 -9.83
C LEU A 67 -6.53 15.41 -9.44
N THR A 68 -7.34 14.85 -8.52
CA THR A 68 -8.55 15.50 -8.00
C THR A 68 -8.20 16.76 -7.19
N LYS A 69 -7.11 16.74 -6.43
CA LYS A 69 -6.64 17.93 -5.71
C LYS A 69 -6.01 18.99 -6.61
N LEU A 70 -5.47 18.60 -7.75
CA LEU A 70 -4.96 19.51 -8.77
C LEU A 70 -6.07 20.17 -9.62
N GLY A 71 -7.34 19.76 -9.44
CA GLY A 71 -8.49 20.37 -10.13
C GLY A 71 -8.56 20.04 -11.63
N VAL A 72 -7.87 18.97 -12.06
CA VAL A 72 -7.85 18.50 -13.45
C VAL A 72 -9.07 17.60 -13.75
N ILE A 73 -9.62 16.95 -12.72
CA ILE A 73 -10.83 16.12 -12.72
C ILE A 73 -11.65 16.54 -11.51
#